data_AF-A0A531LK25-F1
#
_entry.id   AF-A0A531LK25-F1
#
_cell.length_a   1.000
_cell.length_b   1.000
_cell.length_c   1.000
_cell.angle_alpha   90.00
_cell.angle_beta   90.00
_cell.angle_gamma   90.00
#
_symmetry.space_group_name_H-M   'P 1'
#
loop_
_entity.id
_entity.type
_entity.pdbx_description
1 polymer ?
#
loop_
_entity_poly.entity_id
_entity_poly.type
_entity_poly.pdbx_seq_one_letter_code
_entity_poly.pdbx_strand_id
1 'polypeptide(L)' 'IQRTLTYLFQHFAEDLKLPDVAELAGMSESTFSRFFQKNTGNSFSDHLAKLRLWQACKLLSDTEIPITDICFQVGYMN' A
#
# COMPACT_ATOMS: atom_id res chain seq x y z
N ILE A 1 -12.82 4.92 6.47
CA ILE A 1 -11.37 4.57 6.48
C ILE A 1 -11.13 3.06 6.41
N GLN A 2 -11.84 2.23 7.21
CA GLN A 2 -11.64 0.77 7.27
C GLN A 2 -11.63 0.08 5.89
N ARG A 3 -12.67 0.30 5.06
CA ARG A 3 -12.77 -0.29 3.71
C ARG A 3 -11.57 0.05 2.82
N THR A 4 -11.11 1.29 2.87
CA THR A 4 -9.90 1.74 2.15
C THR A 4 -8.65 1.03 2.64
N LEU A 5 -8.49 0.87 3.96
CA LEU A 5 -7.34 0.17 4.55
C LEU A 5 -7.35 -1.32 4.21
N THR A 6 -8.53 -1.96 4.24
CA THR A 6 -8.69 -3.36 3.81
C THR A 6 -8.33 -3.54 2.34
N TYR A 7 -8.82 -2.64 1.47
CA TYR A 7 -8.48 -2.68 0.05
C TYR A 7 -6.99 -2.50 -0.17
N LEU A 8 -6.38 -1.53 0.52
CA LEU A 8 -4.94 -1.31 0.47
C LEU A 8 -4.15 -2.55 0.93
N PHE A 9 -4.60 -3.24 1.99
CA PHE A 9 -3.98 -4.48 2.46
C PHE A 9 -4.13 -5.65 1.48
N GLN A 10 -5.19 -5.68 0.67
CA GLN A 10 -5.41 -6.74 -0.31
C GLN A 10 -4.65 -6.48 -1.63
N HIS A 11 -4.47 -5.21 -2.00
CA HIS A 11 -3.95 -4.79 -3.30
C HIS A 11 -2.59 -4.07 -3.21
N PHE A 12 -1.90 -4.09 -2.06
CA PHE A 12 -0.63 -3.35 -1.89
C PHE A 12 0.46 -3.76 -2.88
N ALA A 13 0.45 -5.00 -3.36
CA ALA A 13 1.41 -5.54 -4.32
C ALA A 13 1.14 -5.09 -5.77
N GLU A 14 -0.04 -4.54 -6.04
CA GLU A 14 -0.42 -4.06 -7.38
C GLU A 14 0.04 -2.61 -7.60
N ASP A 15 -0.06 -2.09 -8.82
CA ASP A 15 0.18 -0.67 -9.14
C ASP A 15 -0.98 0.20 -8.64
N LEU A 16 -1.09 0.31 -7.31
CA LEU A 16 -2.14 1.03 -6.62
C LEU A 16 -1.82 2.53 -6.55
N LYS A 17 -2.64 3.37 -7.18
CA LYS A 17 -2.45 4.81 -7.20
C LYS A 17 -3.48 5.54 -6.35
N LEU A 18 -3.15 6.79 -6.01
CA LEU A 18 -4.03 7.69 -5.25
C LEU A 18 -5.43 7.86 -5.89
N PRO A 19 -5.57 7.99 -7.23
CA PRO A 19 -6.88 8.11 -7.87
C PRO A 19 -7.78 6.89 -7.62
N ASP A 20 -7.22 5.67 -7.69
CA ASP A 20 -7.99 4.42 -7.55
C ASP A 20 -8.64 4.32 -6.16
N VAL A 21 -7.88 4.66 -5.12
CA VAL A 21 -8.38 4.63 -3.74
C VAL A 21 -9.27 5.82 -3.39
N ALA A 22 -9.08 6.96 -4.07
CA ALA A 22 -9.93 8.13 -3.92
C ALA A 22 -11.32 7.86 -4.52
N GLU A 23 -11.36 7.24 -5.70
CA GLU A 23 -12.59 6.80 -6.35
C GLU A 23 -13.32 5.76 -5.49
N LEU A 24 -12.61 4.76 -4.96
CA LEU A 24 -13.18 3.76 -4.04
C LEU A 24 -13.81 4.40 -2.78
N ALA A 25 -13.23 5.52 -2.31
CA ALA A 25 -13.71 6.26 -1.17
C ALA A 25 -14.82 7.28 -1.52
N GLY A 26 -15.14 7.47 -2.81
CA GLY A 26 -16.09 8.48 -3.28
C GLY A 26 -15.61 9.91 -3.06
N MET A 27 -14.29 10.13 -3.13
CA MET A 27 -13.64 11.41 -2.84
C MET A 27 -12.76 11.86 -4.02
N SER A 28 -12.54 13.17 -4.14
CA SER A 28 -11.45 13.66 -4.99
C SER A 28 -10.09 13.29 -4.39
N GLU A 29 -9.05 13.15 -5.22
CA GLU A 29 -7.68 12.82 -4.77
C GLU A 29 -7.17 13.74 -3.66
N SER A 30 -7.42 15.06 -3.79
CA SER A 30 -7.00 16.06 -2.81
C SER A 30 -7.74 15.92 -1.48
N THR A 31 -9.03 15.59 -1.52
CA THR A 31 -9.84 15.32 -0.32
C THR A 31 -9.38 14.04 0.35
N PHE A 32 -9.18 12.99 -0.45
CA PHE A 32 -8.71 11.70 0.04
C PHE A 32 -7.32 11.81 0.66
N SER A 33 -6.36 12.50 0.03
CA SER A 33 -5.01 12.65 0.57
C SER A 33 -5.02 13.32 1.96
N ARG A 34 -5.77 14.42 2.12
CA ARG A 34 -5.90 15.12 3.41
C ARG A 34 -6.63 14.25 4.43
N PHE A 35 -7.71 13.60 4.02
CA PHE A 35 -8.48 12.70 4.87
C PHE A 35 -7.60 11.54 5.36
N PHE A 36 -6.88 10.88 4.46
CA PHE A 36 -6.01 9.75 4.77
C PHE A 36 -4.90 10.17 5.72
N GLN A 37 -4.16 11.24 5.40
CA GLN A 37 -3.09 11.74 6.26
C GLN A 37 -3.58 12.14 7.66
N LYS A 38 -4.77 12.75 7.75
CA LYS A 38 -5.38 13.08 9.04
C LYS A 38 -5.73 11.84 9.89
N ASN A 39 -6.10 10.74 9.24
CA ASN A 39 -6.50 9.50 9.93
C ASN A 39 -5.33 8.56 10.22
N THR A 40 -4.32 8.50 9.34
CA THR A 40 -3.18 7.55 9.43
C THR A 40 -1.87 8.20 9.83
N GLY A 41 -1.82 9.53 9.89
CA GLY A 41 -0.62 10.33 10.20
C GLY A 41 0.41 10.38 9.08
N ASN A 42 0.19 9.70 7.95
CA ASN A 42 1.16 9.59 6.85
C ASN A 42 0.46 9.78 5.51
N SER A 43 1.22 10.16 4.46
CA SER A 43 0.64 10.18 3.12
C SER A 43 0.23 8.77 2.68
N PHE A 44 -0.64 8.69 1.68
CA PHE A 44 -1.02 7.43 1.07
C PHE A 44 0.19 6.62 0.59
N SER A 45 1.10 7.27 -0.15
CA SER A 45 2.30 6.65 -0.71
C SER A 45 3.25 6.15 0.39
N ASP A 46 3.43 6.93 1.47
CA ASP A 46 4.27 6.51 2.60
C ASP A 46 3.68 5.28 3.30
N HIS A 47 2.36 5.24 3.46
CA HIS A 47 1.69 4.12 4.09
C HIS A 47 1.75 2.85 3.23
N LEU A 48 1.57 2.99 1.92
CA LEU A 48 1.74 1.89 0.96
C LEU A 48 3.18 1.35 0.99
N ALA A 49 4.18 2.24 0.97
CA ALA A 49 5.60 1.85 1.06
C ALA A 49 5.91 1.12 2.37
N LYS A 50 5.40 1.60 3.50
CA LYS A 50 5.56 0.94 4.81
C LYS A 50 4.94 -0.45 4.83
N LEU A 51 3.76 -0.62 4.22
CA LEU A 51 3.09 -1.91 4.15
C LEU A 51 3.89 -2.90 3.28
N ARG A 52 4.38 -2.46 2.12
CA ARG A 52 5.26 -3.26 1.24
C ARG A 52 6.53 -3.69 1.96
N LEU A 53 7.18 -2.75 2.65
CA LEU A 53 8.39 -3.04 3.41
C LEU A 53 8.14 -4.04 4.55
N TRP A 54 7.05 -3.87 5.30
CA TRP A 54 6.69 -4.79 6.36
C TRP A 54 6.46 -6.21 5.82
N GLN A 55 5.74 -6.35 4.71
CA GLN A 55 5.53 -7.65 4.08
C GLN A 55 6.85 -8.25 3.54
N ALA A 56 7.72 -7.43 2.95
CA ALA A 56 9.03 -7.88 2.47
C ALA A 56 9.88 -8.42 3.63
N CYS A 57 9.97 -7.68 4.75
CA CYS A 57 10.68 -8.12 5.94
C CYS A 57 10.12 -9.44 6.49
N LYS A 58 8.79 -9.60 6.46
CA LYS A 58 8.13 -10.85 6.88
C LYS A 58 8.53 -12.01 5.97
N LEU A 59 8.44 -11.86 4.66
CA LEU A 59 8.84 -12.90 3.69
C LEU A 59 10.33 -13.26 3.82
N LEU A 60 11.19 -12.26 4.02
CA LEU A 60 12.63 -12.46 4.24
C LEU A 60 12.94 -13.23 5.53
N SER A 61 12.07 -13.12 6.54
CA SER A 61 12.27 -13.79 7.83
C SER A 61 11.66 -15.19 7.86
N ASP A 62 10.53 -15.37 7.18
CA ASP A 62 9.71 -16.58 7.23
C ASP A 62 10.00 -17.57 6.09
N THR A 63 10.75 -17.17 5.05
CA THR A 63 10.95 -17.96 3.83
C THR A 63 12.38 -17.87 3.28
N GLU A 64 12.75 -18.81 2.41
CA GLU A 64 14.02 -18.80 1.63
C GLU A 64 13.81 -18.33 0.18
N ILE A 65 12.71 -17.62 -0.08
CA ILE A 65 12.38 -17.13 -1.42
C ILE A 65 13.47 -16.14 -1.87
N PRO A 66 13.95 -16.20 -3.14
CA PRO A 66 14.90 -15.23 -3.66
C PRO A 66 14.42 -13.79 -3.49
N ILE A 67 15.33 -12.88 -3.15
CA ILE A 67 15.02 -11.45 -2.95
C ILE A 67 14.31 -10.85 -4.17
N THR A 68 14.71 -11.26 -5.37
CA THR A 68 14.06 -10.85 -6.63
C THR A 68 12.58 -11.18 -6.65
N ASP A 69 12.21 -12.38 -6.21
CA ASP A 69 10.83 -12.84 -6.21
C ASP A 69 10.03 -12.13 -5.11
N ILE A 70 10.66 -11.86 -3.96
CA ILE A 70 10.06 -11.05 -2.90
C ILE A 70 9.77 -9.64 -3.41
N CYS A 71 10.69 -9.00 -4.14
CA CYS A 71 10.46 -7.68 -4.74
C CYS A 71 9.20 -7.66 -5.61
N PHE A 72 9.05 -8.65 -6.50
CA PHE A 72 7.85 -8.77 -7.33
C PHE A 72 6.59 -9.02 -6.51
N GLN A 73 6.65 -9.90 -5.50
CA GLN A 73 5.50 -10.21 -4.64
C GLN A 73 5.00 -9.03 -3.81
N VAL A 74 5.88 -8.08 -3.45
CA VAL A 74 5.49 -6.88 -2.69
C VAL A 74 5.25 -5.66 -3.59
N GLY A 75 5.24 -5.83 -4.93
CA GLY A 75 4.92 -4.76 -5.86
C GLY A 75 6.05 -3.77 -6.16
N TYR A 76 7.31 -4.14 -5.90
CA TYR A 76 8.47 -3.45 -6.45
C TYR A 76 8.80 -4.07 -7.82
N MET A 77 8.24 -3.48 -8.87
CA MET A 77 8.63 -3.77 -10.24
C MET A 77 9.77 -2.81 -10.62
N ASN A 78 10.89 -3.35 -11.10
CA ASN A 78 12.06 -2.60 -11.56
C ASN A 78 11.93 -2.30 -13.06
#